data_AF-A0A957RVR8-F1
#
_entry.id   AF-A0A957RVR8-F1
#
_cell.length_a   1.000
_cell.length_b   1.000
_cell.length_c   1.000
_cell.angle_alpha   90.00
_cell.angle_beta   90.00
_cell.angle_gamma   90.00
#
_symmetry.space_group_name_H-M   'P 1'
#
loop_
_entity.id
_entity.type
_entity.pdbx_description
1 polymer ?
#
loop_
_entity_poly.entity_id
_entity_poly.type
_entity_poly.pdbx_seq_one_letter_code
_entity_poly.pdbx_strand_id
1 'polypeptide(L)'
;MGAANKRIDLHVDVFEELEQLASARRELMPDELIKAILLEFQELTYLTDDPAQYDLVRLDTDEPLDPAVSIGAQLRDGIRLKLVERRLQPPRRAAVPPANLYLTDQATGKVYRLPWLPAIVGRDDKNQPQNDLVAVDLSSSPTGLRVSRRHVMISGDTDGYSVACLSSNPATVIRGEAQQPLTAGKLQDLEDGDFILLDRSNIRLRFMVRKPAQDAVAELVGTVTGQGANQDDRGVQGDTGNEQEHASDDNLLQTGNARATRWHDRP
;
A
#
# COMPACT_ATOMS: atom_id res chain seq x y z
N MET A 1 -40.68 22.18 8.91
CA MET A 1 -39.81 21.28 8.13
C MET A 1 -38.43 21.32 8.75
N GLY A 2 -38.06 20.29 9.52
CA GLY A 2 -36.74 20.23 10.15
C GLY A 2 -35.65 20.17 9.09
N ALA A 3 -34.55 20.90 9.29
CA ALA A 3 -33.40 20.82 8.42
C ALA A 3 -32.93 19.36 8.39
N ALA A 4 -33.23 18.65 7.31
CA ALA A 4 -32.71 17.31 7.10
C ALA A 4 -31.20 17.36 7.30
N ASN A 5 -30.68 16.49 8.17
CA ASN A 5 -29.26 16.47 8.50
C ASN A 5 -28.47 16.33 7.18
N LYS A 6 -27.75 17.39 6.79
CA LYS A 6 -27.05 17.46 5.49
C LYS A 6 -25.78 16.61 5.48
N ARG A 7 -25.37 16.12 6.65
CA ARG A 7 -24.16 15.32 6.83
C ARG A 7 -24.52 13.92 7.32
N ILE A 8 -23.57 13.02 7.10
CA ILE A 8 -23.57 11.65 7.58
C ILE A 8 -22.23 11.43 8.27
N ASP A 9 -22.28 10.93 9.50
CA ASP A 9 -21.07 10.56 10.22
C ASP A 9 -20.71 9.12 9.85
N LEU A 10 -19.43 8.87 9.61
CA LEU A 10 -18.85 7.64 9.08
C LEU A 10 -17.58 7.33 9.87
N HIS A 11 -17.24 6.05 9.91
CA HIS A 11 -15.91 5.59 10.27
C HIS A 11 -15.25 5.01 9.02
N VAL A 12 -13.99 5.36 8.77
CA VAL A 12 -13.25 4.91 7.58
C VAL A 12 -11.92 4.30 8.02
N ASP A 13 -11.70 3.06 7.64
CA ASP A 13 -10.40 2.42 7.76
C ASP A 13 -9.58 2.76 6.49
N VAL A 14 -8.46 3.44 6.66
CA VAL A 14 -7.53 3.81 5.59
C VAL A 14 -6.23 3.04 5.81
N PHE A 15 -6.16 1.84 5.25
CA PHE A 15 -5.01 0.96 5.44
C PHE A 15 -4.74 0.65 6.92
N GLU A 16 -3.58 1.04 7.46
CA GLU A 16 -3.22 0.86 8.87
C GLU A 16 -3.91 1.89 9.79
N GLU A 17 -4.46 2.98 9.25
CA GLU A 17 -5.19 3.99 9.99
C GLU A 17 -6.66 3.57 10.14
N LEU A 18 -6.94 2.86 11.23
CA LEU A 18 -8.27 2.28 11.49
C LEU A 18 -9.19 3.29 12.20
N GLU A 19 -10.50 3.11 12.02
CA GLU A 19 -11.57 3.81 12.75
C GLU A 19 -11.55 5.33 12.62
N GLN A 20 -11.05 5.87 11.50
CA GLN A 20 -10.94 7.31 11.30
C GLN A 20 -12.34 7.92 11.19
N LEU A 21 -12.61 8.92 12.03
CA LEU A 21 -13.89 9.58 12.09
C LEU A 21 -14.00 10.60 10.95
N ALA A 22 -15.07 10.47 10.16
CA ALA A 22 -15.38 11.38 9.07
C ALA A 22 -16.83 11.83 9.16
N SER A 23 -17.06 13.12 8.93
CA SER A 23 -18.41 13.64 8.64
C SER A 23 -18.43 14.05 7.18
N ALA A 24 -19.28 13.44 6.36
CA ALA A 24 -19.36 13.69 4.93
C ALA A 24 -20.71 14.33 4.56
N ARG A 25 -20.78 15.08 3.45
CA ARG A 25 -22.06 15.55 2.92
C ARG A 25 -22.80 14.38 2.28
N ARG A 26 -24.12 14.29 2.49
CA ARG A 26 -24.95 13.16 2.00
C ARG A 26 -25.04 13.08 0.48
N GLU A 27 -24.88 14.21 -0.19
CA GLU A 27 -24.90 14.36 -1.63
C GLU A 27 -23.58 14.02 -2.32
N LEU A 28 -22.49 13.78 -1.57
CA LEU A 28 -21.22 13.37 -2.18
C LEU A 28 -21.36 12.03 -2.90
N MET A 29 -20.64 11.90 -3.99
CA MET A 29 -20.42 10.62 -4.68
C MET A 29 -19.22 9.88 -4.05
N PRO A 30 -19.13 8.54 -4.17
CA PRO A 30 -18.01 7.77 -3.63
C PRO A 30 -16.64 8.28 -4.07
N ASP A 31 -16.45 8.61 -5.35
CA ASP A 31 -15.17 9.12 -5.87
C ASP A 31 -14.76 10.46 -5.24
N GLU A 32 -15.73 11.31 -4.90
CA GLU A 32 -15.47 12.58 -4.21
C GLU A 32 -15.03 12.35 -2.76
N LEU A 33 -15.65 11.37 -2.08
CA LEU A 33 -15.23 10.97 -0.74
C LEU A 33 -13.84 10.31 -0.76
N ILE A 34 -13.55 9.45 -1.73
CA ILE A 34 -12.21 8.89 -1.94
C ILE A 34 -11.20 10.03 -2.12
N LYS A 35 -11.47 10.96 -3.04
CA LYS A 35 -10.57 12.11 -3.27
C LYS A 35 -10.32 12.92 -2.00
N ALA A 36 -11.36 13.12 -1.18
CA ALA A 36 -11.21 13.77 0.11
C ALA A 36 -10.25 12.95 0.99
N ILE A 37 -10.49 11.63 1.14
CA ILE A 37 -9.64 10.66 1.86
C ILE A 37 -8.17 10.77 1.45
N LEU A 38 -7.89 10.73 0.15
CA LEU A 38 -6.52 10.82 -0.36
C LEU A 38 -5.82 12.13 0.00
N LEU A 39 -6.55 13.25 0.04
CA LEU A 39 -5.99 14.56 0.38
C LEU A 39 -5.65 14.67 1.88
N GLU A 40 -6.47 14.11 2.75
CA GLU A 40 -6.24 14.15 4.21
C GLU A 40 -5.06 13.26 4.60
N PHE A 41 -4.95 12.08 4.00
CA PHE A 41 -3.94 11.06 4.34
C PHE A 41 -2.73 11.06 3.41
N GLN A 42 -2.40 12.21 2.82
CA GLN A 42 -1.29 12.37 1.88
C GLN A 42 0.09 12.05 2.50
N GLU A 43 0.20 12.00 3.83
CA GLU A 43 1.42 11.58 4.53
C GLU A 43 1.68 10.08 4.48
N LEU A 44 0.68 9.27 4.12
CA LEU A 44 0.83 7.82 4.02
C LEU A 44 1.69 7.48 2.79
N THR A 45 2.81 6.80 3.02
CA THR A 45 3.83 6.55 2.00
C THR A 45 3.35 5.66 0.84
N TYR A 46 2.27 4.91 1.02
CA TYR A 46 1.72 3.96 0.04
C TYR A 46 0.48 4.49 -0.68
N LEU A 47 0.03 5.70 -0.35
CA LEU A 47 -1.19 6.27 -0.89
C LEU A 47 -0.89 7.04 -2.18
N THR A 48 -1.51 6.62 -3.28
CA THR A 48 -1.46 7.33 -4.56
C THR A 48 -2.47 8.48 -4.58
N ASP A 49 -2.24 9.46 -5.44
CA ASP A 49 -3.09 10.65 -5.58
C ASP A 49 -4.25 10.46 -6.57
N ASP A 50 -4.46 9.24 -7.08
CA ASP A 50 -5.46 8.92 -8.10
C ASP A 50 -6.66 8.17 -7.50
N PRO A 51 -7.83 8.82 -7.35
CA PRO A 51 -9.05 8.19 -6.84
C PRO A 51 -9.47 6.94 -7.62
N ALA A 52 -9.14 6.85 -8.91
CA ALA A 52 -9.54 5.71 -9.74
C ALA A 52 -8.82 4.40 -9.37
N GLN A 53 -7.80 4.47 -8.52
CA GLN A 53 -7.07 3.30 -8.01
C GLN A 53 -7.68 2.72 -6.74
N TYR A 54 -8.77 3.29 -6.23
CA TYR A 54 -9.39 2.89 -4.98
C TYR A 54 -10.87 2.61 -5.14
N ASP A 55 -11.38 1.79 -4.24
CA ASP A 55 -12.80 1.60 -3.99
C ASP A 55 -13.06 1.83 -2.50
N LEU A 56 -14.24 2.37 -2.18
CA LEU A 56 -14.78 2.31 -0.83
C LEU A 56 -15.67 1.08 -0.75
N VAL A 57 -15.39 0.21 0.21
CA VAL A 57 -16.23 -0.96 0.48
C VAL A 57 -16.73 -0.90 1.92
N ARG A 58 -17.88 -1.50 2.17
CA ARG A 58 -18.41 -1.65 3.52
C ARG A 58 -17.57 -2.66 4.29
N LEU A 59 -17.21 -2.36 5.53
CA LEU A 59 -16.32 -3.22 6.32
C LEU A 59 -16.96 -4.57 6.68
N ASP A 60 -18.27 -4.63 6.82
CA ASP A 60 -19.02 -5.82 7.25
C ASP A 60 -19.27 -6.84 6.13
N THR A 61 -19.34 -6.36 4.88
CA THR A 61 -19.81 -7.13 3.73
C THR A 61 -18.78 -7.19 2.60
N ASP A 62 -17.73 -6.37 2.66
CA ASP A 62 -16.74 -6.18 1.59
C ASP A 62 -17.36 -5.78 0.23
N GLU A 63 -18.61 -5.31 0.25
CA GLU A 63 -19.31 -4.86 -0.94
C GLU A 63 -18.88 -3.42 -1.28
N PRO A 64 -18.45 -3.16 -2.54
CA PRO A 64 -18.13 -1.80 -2.99
C PRO A 64 -19.38 -0.93 -3.04
N LEU A 65 -19.19 0.36 -2.73
CA LEU A 65 -20.23 1.36 -2.92
C LEU A 65 -20.55 1.53 -4.41
N ASP A 66 -21.83 1.78 -4.73
CA ASP A 66 -22.23 2.08 -6.10
C ASP A 66 -21.74 3.49 -6.49
N PRO A 67 -20.85 3.63 -7.49
CA PRO A 67 -20.30 4.93 -7.89
C PRO A 67 -21.35 5.88 -8.47
N ALA A 68 -22.51 5.38 -8.88
CA ALA A 68 -23.61 6.18 -9.43
C ALA A 68 -24.62 6.65 -8.38
N VAL A 69 -24.45 6.27 -7.11
CA VAL A 69 -25.38 6.60 -6.02
C VAL A 69 -24.66 7.46 -4.97
N SER A 70 -25.31 8.52 -4.48
CA SER A 70 -24.70 9.37 -3.45
C SER A 70 -24.55 8.64 -2.11
N ILE A 71 -23.55 9.03 -1.31
CA ILE A 71 -23.23 8.41 -0.02
C ILE A 71 -24.47 8.33 0.89
N GLY A 72 -25.22 9.41 1.04
CA GLY A 72 -26.38 9.46 1.93
C GLY A 72 -27.61 8.67 1.45
N ALA A 73 -27.64 8.25 0.18
CA ALA A 73 -28.70 7.39 -0.35
C ALA A 73 -28.41 5.90 -0.13
N GLN A 74 -27.13 5.52 -0.01
CA GLN A 74 -26.72 4.12 0.15
C GLN A 74 -26.20 3.77 1.55
N LEU A 75 -25.81 4.76 2.37
CA LEU A 75 -25.26 4.55 3.72
C LEU A 75 -26.17 5.08 4.82
N ARG A 76 -26.00 4.54 6.02
CA ARG A 76 -26.60 5.02 7.27
C ARG A 76 -25.51 5.66 8.14
N ASP A 77 -25.90 6.60 9.00
CA ASP A 77 -25.00 7.22 9.98
C ASP A 77 -24.32 6.15 10.86
N GLY A 78 -23.03 6.35 11.14
CA GLY A 78 -22.18 5.49 11.95
C GLY A 78 -21.63 4.25 11.24
N ILE A 79 -21.88 4.06 9.93
CA ILE A 79 -21.36 2.89 9.22
C ILE A 79 -19.83 2.93 9.07
N ARG A 80 -19.20 1.75 9.09
CA ARG A 80 -17.78 1.57 8.83
C ARG A 80 -17.53 1.23 7.36
N LEU A 81 -16.64 2.01 6.75
CA LEU A 81 -16.08 1.79 5.43
C LEU A 81 -14.61 1.43 5.55
N LYS A 82 -14.08 0.78 4.52
CA LYS A 82 -12.63 0.66 4.33
C LYS A 82 -12.26 1.12 2.92
N LEU A 83 -11.18 1.88 2.83
CA LEU A 83 -10.55 2.21 1.55
C LEU A 83 -9.71 1.02 1.11
N VAL A 84 -10.01 0.47 -0.05
CA VAL A 84 -9.25 -0.64 -0.64
C VAL A 84 -8.69 -0.25 -1.99
N GLU A 85 -7.54 -0.81 -2.31
CA GLU A 85 -7.00 -0.65 -3.66
C GLU A 85 -7.82 -1.46 -4.66
N ARG A 86 -8.25 -0.80 -5.73
CA ARG A 86 -8.96 -1.43 -6.82
C ARG A 86 -8.10 -2.53 -7.44
N ARG A 87 -8.70 -3.70 -7.66
CA ARG A 87 -8.00 -4.81 -8.33
C ARG A 87 -7.97 -4.55 -9.82
N LEU A 88 -6.78 -4.32 -10.36
CA LEU A 88 -6.56 -4.20 -11.80
C LEU A 88 -6.31 -5.59 -12.39
N GLN A 89 -6.90 -5.86 -13.56
CA GLN A 89 -6.64 -7.10 -14.27
C GLN A 89 -5.22 -7.06 -14.84
N PRO A 90 -4.34 -8.03 -14.52
CA PRO A 90 -3.00 -8.02 -15.05
C PRO A 90 -3.02 -8.20 -16.58
N PRO A 91 -2.11 -7.52 -17.29
CA PRO A 91 -1.93 -7.69 -18.73
C PRO A 91 -1.46 -9.11 -19.09
N ARG A 92 -1.43 -9.43 -20.39
CA ARG A 92 -0.97 -10.75 -20.84
C ARG A 92 0.50 -10.92 -20.45
N ARG A 93 0.83 -12.05 -19.82
CA ARG A 93 2.19 -12.40 -19.31
C ARG A 93 2.61 -11.65 -18.04
N ALA A 94 1.68 -11.00 -17.36
CA ALA A 94 1.90 -10.54 -16.00
C ALA A 94 1.02 -11.30 -15.01
N ALA A 95 1.44 -11.30 -13.75
CA ALA A 95 0.71 -11.84 -12.62
C ALA A 95 0.50 -10.72 -11.59
N VAL A 96 -0.51 -10.90 -10.74
CA VAL A 96 -0.66 -10.05 -9.55
C VAL A 96 0.54 -10.32 -8.64
N PRO A 97 1.24 -9.30 -8.11
CA PRO A 97 2.37 -9.52 -7.23
C PRO A 97 1.89 -10.13 -5.90
N PRO A 98 2.72 -10.92 -5.21
CA PRO A 98 2.34 -11.55 -3.94
C PRO A 98 2.15 -10.55 -2.79
N ALA A 99 2.77 -9.37 -2.87
CA ALA A 99 2.59 -8.26 -1.93
C ALA A 99 2.16 -6.98 -2.67
N ASN A 100 1.71 -5.96 -1.95
CA ASN A 100 1.46 -4.66 -2.54
C ASN A 100 2.78 -3.92 -2.73
N LEU A 101 3.07 -3.51 -3.96
CA LEU A 101 4.35 -2.95 -4.36
C LEU A 101 4.19 -1.51 -4.85
N TYR A 102 5.16 -0.67 -4.50
CA TYR A 102 5.12 0.76 -4.84
C TYR A 102 6.50 1.29 -5.21
N LEU A 103 6.49 2.37 -5.98
CA LEU A 103 7.64 3.24 -6.23
C LEU A 103 7.30 4.66 -5.80
N THR A 104 8.16 5.32 -5.04
CA THR A 104 7.99 6.74 -4.69
C THR A 104 9.07 7.59 -5.31
N ASP A 105 8.68 8.53 -6.17
CA ASP A 105 9.58 9.57 -6.70
C ASP A 105 9.98 10.52 -5.57
N GLN A 106 11.26 10.51 -5.21
CA GLN A 106 11.80 11.29 -4.09
C GLN A 106 11.80 12.80 -4.34
N ALA A 107 11.74 13.24 -5.60
CA ALA A 107 11.70 14.67 -5.91
C ALA A 107 10.30 15.26 -5.77
N THR A 108 9.27 14.49 -6.11
CA THR A 108 7.87 14.97 -6.16
C THR A 108 7.01 14.41 -5.03
N GLY A 109 7.45 13.37 -4.34
CA GLY A 109 6.64 12.60 -3.39
C GLY A 109 5.61 11.69 -4.06
N LYS A 110 5.52 11.68 -5.39
CA LYS A 110 4.50 10.91 -6.11
C LYS A 110 4.72 9.41 -5.93
N VAL A 111 3.65 8.72 -5.53
CA VAL A 111 3.61 7.27 -5.34
C VAL A 111 3.01 6.60 -6.57
N TYR A 112 3.67 5.57 -7.06
CA TYR A 112 3.22 4.73 -8.16
C TYR A 112 3.03 3.31 -7.66
N ARG A 113 1.81 2.80 -7.75
CA ARG A 113 1.51 1.40 -7.46
C ARG A 113 2.01 0.50 -8.58
N LEU A 114 2.52 -0.69 -8.24
CA LEU A 114 2.88 -1.74 -9.18
C LEU A 114 1.83 -2.86 -9.10
N PRO A 115 0.71 -2.76 -9.84
CA PRO A 115 -0.41 -3.70 -9.77
C PRO A 115 -0.13 -5.09 -10.35
N TRP A 116 0.98 -5.28 -11.07
CA TRP A 116 1.37 -6.55 -11.69
C TRP A 116 2.89 -6.67 -11.80
N LEU A 117 3.37 -7.91 -11.96
CA LEU A 117 4.75 -8.22 -12.31
C LEU A 117 4.80 -9.15 -13.55
N PRO A 118 5.77 -8.99 -14.46
CA PRO A 118 6.79 -7.94 -14.45
C PRO A 118 6.19 -6.56 -14.73
N ALA A 119 6.67 -5.55 -13.99
CA ALA A 119 6.27 -4.15 -14.14
C ALA A 119 7.36 -3.37 -14.86
N ILE A 120 7.01 -2.69 -15.94
CA ILE A 120 7.92 -1.78 -16.64
C ILE A 120 7.74 -0.36 -16.12
N VAL A 121 8.87 0.28 -15.83
CA VAL A 121 8.98 1.71 -15.52
C VAL A 121 9.62 2.40 -16.72
N GLY A 122 8.96 3.43 -17.24
CA GLY A 122 9.43 4.10 -18.44
C GLY A 122 8.48 5.17 -18.92
N ARG A 123 8.29 5.23 -20.24
CA ARG A 123 7.30 6.09 -20.88
C ARG A 123 6.36 5.25 -21.73
N ASP A 124 5.09 5.58 -21.67
CA ASP A 124 4.09 4.94 -22.54
C ASP A 124 4.38 5.21 -24.03
N ASP A 125 4.21 4.18 -24.87
CA ASP A 125 4.23 4.29 -26.34
C ASP A 125 3.48 3.12 -26.96
N LYS A 126 2.32 3.43 -27.56
CA LYS A 126 1.40 2.46 -28.19
C LYS A 126 2.05 1.62 -29.30
N ASN A 127 3.17 2.07 -29.88
CA ASN A 127 3.86 1.35 -30.95
C ASN A 127 4.97 0.42 -30.44
N GLN A 128 5.24 0.42 -29.14
CA GLN A 128 6.29 -0.42 -28.55
C GLN A 128 5.73 -1.78 -28.13
N PRO A 129 6.53 -2.85 -28.22
CA PRO A 129 6.15 -4.13 -27.65
C PRO A 129 5.96 -4.00 -26.13
N GLN A 130 5.12 -4.88 -25.58
CA GLN A 130 4.89 -5.00 -24.13
C GLN A 130 4.44 -3.70 -23.46
N ASN A 131 3.72 -2.85 -24.20
CA ASN A 131 3.23 -1.58 -23.66
C ASN A 131 2.19 -1.78 -22.57
N ASP A 132 1.48 -2.89 -22.61
CA ASP A 132 0.58 -3.35 -21.56
C ASP A 132 1.30 -3.65 -20.23
N LEU A 133 2.62 -3.88 -20.24
CA LEU A 133 3.41 -4.09 -19.02
C LEU A 133 3.88 -2.80 -18.33
N VAL A 134 3.68 -1.62 -18.95
CA VAL A 134 4.08 -0.33 -18.35
C VAL A 134 3.16 -0.03 -17.17
N ALA A 135 3.66 -0.26 -15.97
CA ALA A 135 2.94 0.02 -14.71
C ALA A 135 3.19 1.46 -14.23
N VAL A 136 4.35 2.03 -14.59
CA VAL A 136 4.76 3.38 -14.18
C VAL A 136 5.16 4.18 -15.39
N ASP A 137 4.26 5.08 -15.80
CA ASP A 137 4.52 6.07 -16.84
C ASP A 137 5.10 7.36 -16.24
N LEU A 138 6.35 7.64 -16.57
CA LEU A 138 7.09 8.83 -16.15
C LEU A 138 6.98 9.98 -17.16
N SER A 139 6.10 9.87 -18.17
CA SER A 139 5.91 10.92 -19.19
C SER A 139 5.53 12.29 -18.60
N SER A 140 4.78 12.30 -17.49
CA SER A 140 4.35 13.52 -16.79
C SER A 140 5.41 14.10 -15.84
N SER A 141 6.53 13.40 -15.61
CA SER A 141 7.61 13.91 -14.75
C SER A 141 8.33 15.07 -15.44
N PRO A 142 8.78 16.12 -14.70
CA PRO A 142 9.49 17.26 -15.29
C PRO A 142 10.74 16.86 -16.11
N THR A 143 11.42 15.78 -15.74
CA THR A 143 12.58 15.22 -16.47
C THR A 143 12.23 13.92 -17.22
N GLY A 144 10.94 13.57 -17.28
CA GLY A 144 10.41 12.35 -17.86
C GLY A 144 10.79 12.13 -19.32
N LEU A 145 10.95 13.19 -20.11
CA LEU A 145 11.36 13.07 -21.52
C LEU A 145 12.74 12.42 -21.70
N ARG A 146 13.59 12.42 -20.67
CA ARG A 146 14.93 11.79 -20.66
C ARG A 146 14.87 10.30 -20.27
N VAL A 147 13.72 9.81 -19.85
CA VAL A 147 13.48 8.40 -19.53
C VAL A 147 13.21 7.64 -20.83
N SER A 148 13.81 6.45 -20.97
CA SER A 148 13.49 5.52 -22.06
C SER A 148 12.04 5.02 -21.96
N ARG A 149 11.42 4.68 -23.10
CA ARG A 149 10.07 4.08 -23.11
C ARG A 149 9.98 2.79 -22.30
N ARG A 150 11.06 2.01 -22.30
CA ARG A 150 11.28 0.83 -21.45
C ARG A 150 12.59 1.04 -20.72
N HIS A 151 12.58 1.62 -19.52
CA HIS A 151 13.83 1.98 -18.84
C HIS A 151 14.32 0.83 -17.96
N VAL A 152 13.50 0.46 -16.98
CA VAL A 152 13.76 -0.67 -16.09
C VAL A 152 12.52 -1.57 -16.02
N MET A 153 12.75 -2.83 -15.70
CA MET A 153 11.71 -3.82 -15.44
C MET A 153 11.93 -4.38 -14.05
N ILE A 154 10.88 -4.36 -13.23
CA ILE A 154 10.83 -5.00 -11.93
C ILE A 154 10.12 -6.33 -12.12
N SER A 155 10.69 -7.40 -11.59
CA SER A 155 10.15 -8.76 -11.62
C SER A 155 10.29 -9.37 -10.23
N GLY A 156 9.55 -10.43 -9.94
CA GLY A 156 9.63 -11.10 -8.65
C GLY A 156 8.43 -11.98 -8.37
N ASP A 157 8.55 -12.72 -7.29
CA ASP A 157 7.56 -13.65 -6.76
C ASP A 157 7.71 -13.71 -5.23
N THR A 158 7.36 -14.83 -4.60
CA THR A 158 7.45 -15.03 -3.15
C THR A 158 8.88 -15.06 -2.63
N ASP A 159 9.87 -15.37 -3.49
CA ASP A 159 11.27 -15.54 -3.08
C ASP A 159 12.05 -14.21 -3.10
N GLY A 160 11.49 -13.18 -3.73
CA GLY A 160 12.05 -11.83 -3.73
C GLY A 160 11.75 -11.04 -4.99
N TYR A 161 12.31 -9.83 -5.04
CA TYR A 161 12.17 -8.92 -6.17
C TYR A 161 13.51 -8.64 -6.81
N SER A 162 13.48 -8.36 -8.11
CA SER A 162 14.64 -8.03 -8.90
C SER A 162 14.32 -6.94 -9.91
N VAL A 163 15.35 -6.24 -10.35
CA VAL A 163 15.28 -5.19 -11.36
C VAL A 163 16.31 -5.44 -12.45
N ALA A 164 15.92 -5.19 -13.70
CA ALA A 164 16.81 -5.19 -14.85
C ALA A 164 16.69 -3.88 -15.62
N CYS A 165 17.81 -3.38 -16.13
CA CYS A 165 17.79 -2.28 -17.09
C CYS A 165 17.44 -2.82 -18.49
N LEU A 166 16.43 -2.23 -19.12
CA LEU A 166 15.96 -2.60 -20.46
C LEU A 166 16.46 -1.65 -21.56
N SER A 167 17.15 -0.56 -21.20
CA SER A 167 17.55 0.48 -22.15
C SER A 167 19.06 0.71 -22.15
N SER A 168 19.54 1.45 -23.16
CA SER A 168 20.92 1.93 -23.20
C SER A 168 21.18 3.12 -22.26
N ASN A 169 20.12 3.76 -21.73
CA ASN A 169 20.27 4.75 -20.69
C ASN A 169 20.51 4.03 -19.36
N PRO A 170 21.58 4.39 -18.63
CA PRO A 170 21.95 3.68 -17.42
C PRO A 170 20.99 3.99 -16.28
N ALA A 171 20.86 2.99 -15.40
CA ALA A 171 20.13 3.08 -14.15
C ALA A 171 20.97 2.41 -13.06
N THR A 172 20.79 2.84 -11.82
CA THR A 172 21.61 2.41 -10.69
C THR A 172 20.70 2.04 -9.52
N VAL A 173 20.97 0.91 -8.86
CA VAL A 173 20.35 0.59 -7.57
C VAL A 173 21.22 1.17 -6.46
N ILE A 174 20.59 1.86 -5.51
CA ILE A 174 21.25 2.48 -4.36
C ILE A 174 20.71 1.85 -3.08
N ARG A 175 21.61 1.26 -2.29
CA ARG A 175 21.32 0.63 -1.00
C ARG A 175 22.23 1.24 0.07
N GLY A 176 21.67 2.10 0.92
CA GLY A 176 22.46 2.91 1.85
C GLY A 176 23.46 3.79 1.07
N GLU A 177 24.76 3.60 1.32
CA GLU A 177 25.85 4.29 0.61
C GLU A 177 26.32 3.56 -0.66
N ALA A 178 25.93 2.30 -0.84
CA ALA A 178 26.35 1.51 -2.00
C ALA A 178 25.55 1.90 -3.24
N GLN A 179 26.27 2.08 -4.36
CA GLN A 179 25.68 2.30 -5.68
C GLN A 179 26.10 1.17 -6.62
N GLN A 180 25.11 0.51 -7.20
CA GLN A 180 25.30 -0.66 -8.06
C GLN A 180 24.66 -0.38 -9.42
N PRO A 181 25.45 -0.04 -10.45
CA PRO A 181 24.93 0.19 -11.79
C PRO A 181 24.29 -1.08 -12.35
N LEU A 182 23.08 -0.93 -12.91
CA LEU A 182 22.38 -2.03 -13.56
C LEU A 182 23.03 -2.34 -14.90
N THR A 183 23.36 -3.62 -15.09
CA THR A 183 23.81 -4.13 -16.38
C THR A 183 22.59 -4.45 -17.24
N ALA A 184 22.57 -3.97 -18.50
CA ALA A 184 21.45 -4.19 -19.40
C ALA A 184 21.12 -5.69 -19.55
N GLY A 185 19.85 -6.04 -19.35
CA GLY A 185 19.34 -7.42 -19.45
C GLY A 185 19.72 -8.36 -18.29
N LYS A 186 20.53 -7.93 -17.32
CA LYS A 186 20.85 -8.73 -16.13
C LYS A 186 19.90 -8.36 -14.99
N LEU A 187 19.31 -9.37 -14.37
CA LEU A 187 18.53 -9.20 -13.14
C LEU A 187 19.48 -8.95 -11.97
N GLN A 188 19.12 -7.99 -11.12
CA GLN A 188 19.78 -7.67 -9.87
C GLN A 188 18.73 -7.60 -8.77
N ASP A 189 19.08 -8.08 -7.58
CA ASP A 189 18.15 -8.11 -6.45
C ASP A 189 17.70 -6.70 -6.04
N LEU A 190 16.44 -6.61 -5.61
CA LEU A 190 15.79 -5.39 -5.19
C LEU A 190 15.08 -5.63 -3.85
N GLU A 191 15.48 -4.90 -2.82
CA GLU A 191 14.95 -5.03 -1.46
C GLU A 191 14.06 -3.84 -1.10
N ASP A 192 13.16 -4.03 -0.13
CA ASP A 192 12.34 -2.95 0.42
C ASP A 192 13.23 -1.79 0.91
N GLY A 193 12.91 -0.57 0.48
CA GLY A 193 13.67 0.63 0.80
C GLY A 193 14.83 0.95 -0.16
N ASP A 194 15.20 0.05 -1.08
CA ASP A 194 16.20 0.35 -2.12
C ASP A 194 15.72 1.49 -3.03
N PHE A 195 16.67 2.23 -3.61
CA PHE A 195 16.36 3.24 -4.63
C PHE A 195 16.82 2.81 -6.01
N ILE A 196 15.99 3.07 -7.02
CA ILE A 196 16.33 2.98 -8.42
C ILE A 196 16.55 4.41 -8.94
N LEU A 197 17.80 4.74 -9.29
CA LEU A 197 18.17 6.00 -9.93
C LEU A 197 18.16 5.83 -11.45
N LEU A 198 17.41 6.68 -12.15
CA LEU A 198 17.43 6.78 -13.61
C LEU A 198 18.39 7.90 -14.02
N ASP A 199 19.66 7.55 -14.23
CA ASP A 199 20.82 8.46 -14.19
C ASP A 199 20.68 9.69 -15.12
N ARG A 200 20.16 9.50 -16.34
CA ARG A 200 20.01 10.61 -17.32
C ARG A 200 18.94 11.63 -16.93
N SER A 201 17.91 11.19 -16.23
CA SER A 201 16.78 12.02 -15.78
C SER A 201 16.94 12.50 -14.33
N ASN A 202 17.87 11.89 -13.58
CA ASN A 202 18.04 12.06 -12.14
C ASN A 202 16.75 11.81 -11.34
N ILE A 203 15.85 10.96 -11.86
CA ILE A 203 14.65 10.51 -11.15
C ILE A 203 15.10 9.40 -10.21
N ARG A 204 14.78 9.55 -8.92
CA ARG A 204 15.11 8.58 -7.87
C ARG A 204 13.81 7.99 -7.34
N LEU A 205 13.61 6.70 -7.58
CA LEU A 205 12.41 5.96 -7.18
C LEU A 205 12.76 5.07 -6.00
N ARG A 206 12.12 5.26 -4.84
CA ARG A 206 12.23 4.33 -3.71
C ARG A 206 11.30 3.15 -3.93
N PHE A 207 11.82 1.93 -3.92
CA PHE A 207 11.03 0.71 -3.94
C PHE A 207 10.49 0.41 -2.55
N MET A 208 9.21 0.07 -2.46
CA MET A 208 8.57 -0.24 -1.20
C MET A 208 7.65 -1.45 -1.32
N VAL A 209 7.69 -2.30 -0.30
CA VAL A 209 6.87 -3.51 -0.16
C VAL A 209 5.95 -3.34 1.05
N ARG A 210 4.63 -3.32 0.81
CA ARG A 210 3.64 -3.33 1.88
C ARG A 210 3.09 -4.74 2.06
N LYS A 211 3.49 -5.38 3.16
CA LYS A 211 2.90 -6.65 3.59
C LYS A 211 1.43 -6.41 3.97
N PRO A 212 0.48 -7.27 3.57
CA PRO A 212 -0.89 -7.15 4.03
C PRO A 212 -0.96 -7.35 5.54
N ALA A 213 -1.88 -6.67 6.21
CA ALA A 213 -2.01 -6.69 7.66
C ALA A 213 -2.20 -8.10 8.25
N GLN A 214 -2.79 -9.04 7.49
CA GLN A 214 -2.98 -10.43 7.92
C GLN A 214 -1.64 -11.19 8.09
N ASP A 215 -0.64 -10.88 7.27
CA ASP A 215 0.68 -11.53 7.35
C ASP A 215 1.55 -10.93 8.48
N ALA A 216 1.34 -9.65 8.80
CA ALA A 216 2.02 -9.00 9.92
C ALA A 216 1.66 -9.64 11.27
N VAL A 217 0.40 -10.04 11.46
CA VAL A 217 -0.05 -10.71 12.69
C VAL A 217 0.53 -12.13 12.79
N ALA A 218 0.65 -12.86 11.69
CA ALA A 218 1.23 -14.21 11.68
C ALA A 218 2.74 -14.21 12.04
N GLU A 219 3.50 -13.23 11.56
CA GLU A 219 4.93 -13.07 11.84
C GLU A 219 5.19 -12.69 13.33
N LEU A 220 4.31 -11.87 13.91
CA LEU A 220 4.31 -11.51 15.33
C LEU A 220 3.92 -12.68 16.26
N VAL A 221 2.98 -13.52 15.85
CA VAL A 221 2.55 -14.69 16.66
C VAL A 221 3.57 -15.83 16.54
N GLY A 222 4.19 -16.02 15.37
CA GLY A 222 5.21 -17.06 15.16
C GLY A 222 6.52 -16.83 15.92
N THR A 223 6.85 -15.59 16.27
CA THR A 223 8.05 -15.27 17.09
C THR A 223 7.86 -15.58 18.58
N VAL A 224 6.62 -15.62 19.09
CA VAL A 224 6.34 -15.86 20.51
C VAL A 224 6.35 -17.35 20.88
N THR A 225 6.13 -18.26 19.92
CA THR A 225 6.04 -19.71 20.21
C THR A 225 7.37 -20.47 20.11
N GLY A 226 8.49 -19.79 19.81
CA GLY A 226 9.78 -20.41 19.47
C GLY A 226 10.84 -20.50 20.59
N GLN A 227 10.57 -20.02 21.81
CA GLN A 227 11.52 -20.08 22.94
C GLN A 227 10.92 -20.88 24.11
N GLY A 228 10.97 -22.22 24.01
CA GLY A 228 10.48 -23.05 25.10
C GLY A 228 10.57 -24.55 24.89
N ALA A 229 11.68 -25.08 24.36
CA ALA A 229 11.93 -26.52 24.39
C ALA A 229 13.42 -26.86 24.28
N ASN A 230 14.17 -26.63 25.36
CA ASN A 230 15.36 -27.43 25.70
C ASN A 230 15.87 -27.06 27.09
N GLN A 231 15.57 -27.88 28.10
CA GLN A 231 16.55 -28.33 29.09
C GLN A 231 15.96 -29.41 30.03
N ASP A 232 16.47 -30.61 29.81
CA ASP A 232 16.95 -31.59 30.79
C ASP A 232 16.01 -32.16 31.85
N ASP A 233 15.50 -33.33 31.46
CA ASP A 233 15.16 -34.50 32.27
C ASP A 233 16.23 -34.84 33.33
N ARG A 234 15.95 -34.50 34.60
CA ARG A 234 16.40 -35.27 35.79
C ARG A 234 15.33 -35.17 36.89
N GLY A 235 14.71 -36.31 37.19
CA GLY A 235 13.67 -36.42 38.20
C GLY A 235 14.14 -36.28 39.64
N VAL A 236 13.24 -35.80 40.50
CA VAL A 236 13.14 -36.09 41.94
C VAL A 236 11.66 -35.96 42.35
N GLN A 237 11.14 -36.98 43.04
CA GLN A 237 9.84 -36.98 43.72
C GLN A 237 9.84 -35.98 44.88
N GLY A 238 8.79 -35.15 44.96
CA GLY A 238 8.56 -34.24 46.09
C GLY A 238 7.13 -33.71 46.10
N ASP A 239 6.38 -34.15 47.10
CA ASP A 239 5.04 -33.75 47.54
C ASP A 239 4.97 -32.27 47.99
N THR A 240 3.87 -31.57 47.66
CA THR A 240 3.02 -30.70 48.53
C THR A 240 2.35 -29.53 47.79
N GLY A 241 1.02 -29.44 47.97
CA GLY A 241 0.13 -28.29 48.23
C GLY A 241 0.26 -26.89 47.60
N ASN A 242 -0.91 -26.22 47.62
CA ASN A 242 -1.21 -24.78 47.51
C ASN A 242 -1.34 -24.19 46.09
N GLU A 243 -2.55 -23.75 45.69
CA GLU A 243 -3.33 -22.54 46.06
C GLU A 243 -3.11 -21.43 45.01
N GLN A 244 -4.23 -21.03 44.40
CA GLN A 244 -4.59 -19.72 43.83
C GLN A 244 -3.46 -18.77 43.38
N GLU A 245 -3.50 -18.34 42.12
CA GLU A 245 -3.89 -16.95 41.81
C GLU A 245 -4.13 -16.77 40.30
N HIS A 246 -5.30 -16.20 39.99
CA HIS A 246 -5.66 -15.68 38.69
C HIS A 246 -4.88 -14.39 38.44
N ALA A 247 -4.03 -14.36 37.42
CA ALA A 247 -3.56 -13.13 36.80
C ALA A 247 -4.15 -13.06 35.39
N SER A 248 -5.19 -12.22 35.25
CA SER A 248 -5.70 -11.76 33.97
C SER A 248 -4.75 -10.67 33.48
N ASP A 249 -3.90 -10.98 32.50
CA ASP A 249 -3.16 -9.97 31.76
C ASP A 249 -4.08 -9.38 30.68
N ASP A 250 -4.64 -8.22 31.00
CA ASP A 250 -5.26 -7.30 30.05
C ASP A 250 -4.17 -6.75 29.11
N ASN A 251 -4.03 -7.37 27.94
CA ASN A 251 -3.19 -6.86 26.87
C ASN A 251 -3.95 -5.72 26.18
N LEU A 252 -3.72 -4.49 26.66
CA LEU A 252 -4.26 -3.25 26.13
C LEU A 252 -3.66 -3.00 24.74
N LEU A 253 -4.42 -3.33 23.68
CA LEU A 253 -4.14 -2.85 22.33
C LEU A 253 -4.10 -1.31 22.37
N GLN A 254 -2.93 -0.74 22.08
CA GLN A 254 -2.80 0.68 21.80
C GLN A 254 -3.63 1.00 20.57
N THR A 255 -4.84 1.52 20.79
CA THR A 255 -5.66 2.10 19.74
C THR A 255 -4.92 3.30 19.17
N GLY A 256 -4.66 3.27 17.86
CA GLY A 256 -4.16 4.43 17.13
C GLY A 256 -5.04 5.64 17.44
N ASN A 257 -4.41 6.81 17.62
CA ASN A 257 -5.12 8.05 17.90
C ASN A 257 -6.10 8.36 16.76
N ALA A 258 -7.40 8.10 16.98
CA ALA A 258 -8.43 8.45 16.02
C ALA A 258 -8.40 9.96 15.76
N ARG A 259 -8.11 10.37 14.53
CA ARG A 259 -8.22 11.77 14.11
C ARG A 259 -9.69 12.05 13.80
N ALA A 260 -10.32 12.88 14.63
CA ALA A 260 -11.63 13.42 14.30
C ALA A 260 -11.46 14.61 13.35
N THR A 261 -11.56 14.37 12.04
CA THR A 261 -11.46 15.44 11.04
C THR A 261 -12.83 15.75 10.43
N ARG A 262 -13.11 17.04 10.20
CA ARG A 262 -14.24 17.49 9.37
C ARG A 262 -13.78 17.64 7.93
N TRP A 263 -14.34 16.83 7.06
CA TRP A 263 -14.02 16.80 5.64
C TRP A 263 -14.88 17.86 4.93
N HIS A 264 -14.25 18.84 4.29
CA HIS A 264 -14.85 19.95 3.50
C HIS A 264 -15.24 21.30 4.17
N ASP A 265 -14.51 21.78 5.19
CA ASP A 265 -14.54 23.23 5.52
C ASP A 265 -13.41 24.03 4.81
N ARG A 266 -12.67 23.41 3.88
CA ARG A 266 -11.65 24.10 3.07
C ARG A 266 -12.18 24.38 1.65
N PRO A 267 -12.05 25.62 1.16
CA PRO A 267 -12.57 26.08 -0.13
C PRO A 267 -11.92 25.38 -1.33
#